data_AF-B7JWL2-F1
#
_entry.id   AF-B7JWL2-F1
#
_cell.length_a   1.000
_cell.length_b   1.000
_cell.length_c   1.000
_cell.angle_alpha   90.00
_cell.angle_beta   90.00
_cell.angle_gamma   90.00
#
_symmetry.space_group_name_H-M   'P 1'
#
loop_
_entity.id
_entity.type
_entity.pdbx_description
1 polymer ?
#
loop_
_entity_poly.entity_id
_entity_poly.type
_entity_poly.pdbx_seq_one_letter_code
_entity_poly.pdbx_strand_id
1 'polypeptide(L)'
;MQILFLHPNFPAQFRHLAATLAKDPRNKVVFGTKRKEGEITGVIKAIYSPSRVAHPETHHYVKPLDLSRLHFTGLLPYNDYLKVLQSSIVHIYLTRPFILSWSMLEAMATGCLVMGSDTPPVREVIEHGVNGLLVDFFNPKRIADRVEEVLDHPDKMAALRIKARETIQDKYDLAQLLSQHIQWIKQS
;
A
#
# COMPACT_ATOMS: atom_id res chain seq x y z
N MET A 1 -37.53 -0.66 11.00
CA MET A 1 -36.13 -1.10 10.75
C MET A 1 -35.15 0.00 11.15
N GLN A 2 -33.85 -0.29 11.30
CA GLN A 2 -32.80 0.72 11.51
C GLN A 2 -32.06 0.96 10.20
N ILE A 3 -32.00 2.21 9.75
CA ILE A 3 -31.47 2.58 8.43
C ILE A 3 -30.50 3.74 8.61
N LEU A 4 -29.24 3.56 8.17
CA LEU A 4 -28.20 4.58 8.21
C LEU A 4 -27.84 5.02 6.79
N PHE A 5 -28.03 6.30 6.50
CA PHE A 5 -27.46 6.97 5.34
C PHE A 5 -26.15 7.65 5.74
N LEU A 6 -25.04 7.34 5.08
CA LEU A 6 -23.75 7.97 5.36
C LEU A 6 -23.27 8.77 4.15
N HIS A 7 -23.25 10.10 4.25
CA HIS A 7 -22.78 10.97 3.18
C HIS A 7 -22.28 12.31 3.75
N PRO A 8 -21.13 12.85 3.29
CA PRO A 8 -20.55 14.07 3.86
C PRO A 8 -21.45 15.30 3.70
N ASN A 9 -22.24 15.35 2.62
CA ASN A 9 -23.20 16.41 2.35
C ASN A 9 -24.63 15.97 2.69
N PHE A 10 -25.38 16.79 3.42
CA PHE A 10 -26.80 16.57 3.73
C PHE A 10 -27.70 17.47 2.88
N PRO A 11 -28.82 16.99 2.30
CA PRO A 11 -29.30 15.60 2.27
C PRO A 11 -28.85 14.78 1.04
N ALA A 12 -27.99 15.36 0.18
CA ALA A 12 -27.47 14.77 -1.05
C ALA A 12 -28.58 14.11 -1.92
N GLN A 13 -28.26 13.02 -2.63
CA GLN A 13 -29.22 12.28 -3.45
C GLN A 13 -30.29 11.52 -2.65
N PHE A 14 -30.15 11.44 -1.33
CA PHE A 14 -31.01 10.59 -0.48
C PHE A 14 -32.21 11.32 0.10
N ARG A 15 -32.39 12.62 -0.17
CA ARG A 15 -33.45 13.45 0.43
C ARG A 15 -34.83 12.80 0.40
N HIS A 16 -35.29 12.41 -0.77
CA HIS A 16 -36.65 11.88 -0.97
C HIS A 16 -36.81 10.49 -0.37
N LEU A 17 -35.78 9.64 -0.47
CA LEU A 17 -35.78 8.29 0.08
C LEU A 17 -35.77 8.31 1.61
N ALA A 18 -34.86 9.06 2.22
CA ALA A 18 -34.76 9.21 3.66
C ALA A 18 -36.06 9.79 4.26
N ALA A 19 -36.64 10.81 3.60
CA ALA A 19 -37.93 11.38 4.01
C ALA A 19 -39.07 10.37 3.90
N THR A 20 -39.11 9.55 2.85
CA THR A 20 -40.17 8.55 2.65
C THR A 20 -40.08 7.43 3.68
N LEU A 21 -38.88 6.92 3.92
CA LEU A 21 -38.64 5.87 4.93
C LEU A 21 -38.96 6.35 6.35
N ALA A 22 -38.72 7.63 6.63
CA ALA A 22 -39.00 8.26 7.92
C ALA A 22 -40.51 8.49 8.18
N LYS A 23 -41.38 8.36 7.17
CA LYS A 23 -42.83 8.43 7.36
C LYS A 23 -43.41 7.22 8.10
N ASP A 24 -42.76 6.06 8.01
CA ASP A 24 -43.18 4.87 8.76
C ASP A 24 -42.59 4.94 10.17
N PRO A 25 -43.41 5.08 11.23
CA PRO A 25 -42.93 5.22 12.61
C PRO A 25 -42.20 3.97 13.13
N ARG A 26 -42.29 2.83 12.45
CA ARG A 26 -41.52 1.62 12.77
C ARG A 26 -40.07 1.73 12.29
N ASN A 27 -39.74 2.75 11.49
CA ASN A 27 -38.40 3.00 11.00
C ASN A 27 -37.67 4.03 11.85
N LYS A 28 -36.43 3.71 12.19
CA LYS A 28 -35.46 4.64 12.75
C LYS A 28 -34.46 4.96 11.64
N VAL A 29 -34.59 6.15 11.06
CA VAL A 29 -33.73 6.63 9.98
C VAL A 29 -32.68 7.57 10.58
N VAL A 30 -31.41 7.25 10.39
CA VAL A 30 -30.27 8.06 10.81
C VAL A 30 -29.51 8.52 9.56
N PHE A 31 -29.08 9.78 9.54
CA PHE A 31 -28.25 10.33 8.48
C PHE A 31 -26.94 10.85 9.08
N GLY A 32 -25.86 10.10 8.85
CA GLY A 32 -24.49 10.48 9.19
C GLY A 32 -23.94 11.48 8.18
N THR A 33 -23.59 12.69 8.63
CA THR A 33 -23.11 13.77 7.74
C THR A 33 -22.08 14.67 8.41
N LYS A 34 -21.28 15.40 7.60
CA LYS A 34 -20.42 16.50 8.09
C LYS A 34 -21.14 17.85 8.06
N ARG A 35 -22.19 17.99 7.25
CA ARG A 35 -22.94 19.23 7.09
C ARG A 35 -23.88 19.48 8.27
N LYS A 36 -23.74 20.64 8.93
CA LYS A 36 -24.55 21.01 10.09
C LYS A 36 -25.93 21.53 9.71
N GLU A 37 -26.07 22.15 8.54
CA GLU A 37 -27.31 22.80 8.12
C GLU A 37 -28.31 21.82 7.48
N GLY A 38 -29.60 22.18 7.57
CA GLY A 38 -30.71 21.46 6.95
C GLY A 38 -31.25 20.30 7.80
N GLU A 39 -32.54 20.02 7.65
CA GLU A 39 -33.24 18.96 8.38
C GLU A 39 -34.24 18.23 7.48
N ILE A 40 -34.57 16.99 7.85
CA ILE A 40 -35.65 16.22 7.27
C ILE A 40 -36.48 15.67 8.43
N THR A 41 -37.77 15.95 8.43
CA THR A 41 -38.70 15.47 9.45
C THR A 41 -38.63 13.95 9.57
N GLY A 42 -38.45 13.45 10.80
CA GLY A 42 -38.35 12.02 11.11
C GLY A 42 -36.98 11.37 10.86
N VAL A 43 -35.99 12.14 10.39
CA VAL A 43 -34.60 11.65 10.21
C VAL A 43 -33.70 12.19 11.30
N ILE A 44 -33.03 11.30 12.03
CA ILE A 44 -32.04 11.66 13.05
C ILE A 44 -30.74 12.02 12.35
N LYS A 45 -30.30 13.28 12.46
CA LYS A 45 -29.03 13.72 11.89
C LYS A 45 -27.89 13.46 12.88
N ALA A 46 -26.95 12.60 12.50
CA ALA A 46 -25.74 12.33 13.27
C ALA A 46 -24.55 13.07 12.64
N ILE A 47 -24.05 14.10 13.33
CA ILE A 47 -22.86 14.82 12.85
C ILE A 47 -21.63 14.04 13.24
N TYR A 48 -20.80 13.69 12.25
CA TYR A 48 -19.50 13.06 12.51
C TYR A 48 -18.36 13.96 12.06
N SER A 49 -17.26 13.87 12.78
CA SER A 49 -15.98 14.44 12.37
C SER A 49 -14.99 13.31 12.15
N PRO A 50 -14.14 13.38 11.11
CA PRO A 50 -13.05 12.41 10.98
C PRO A 50 -12.15 12.53 12.21
N SER A 51 -11.63 11.39 12.68
CA SER A 51 -10.79 11.33 13.88
C SER A 51 -9.48 12.12 13.75
N ARG A 52 -9.05 12.43 12.52
CA ARG A 52 -7.91 13.29 12.18
C ARG A 52 -8.21 14.11 10.94
N VAL A 53 -7.61 15.30 10.86
CA VAL A 53 -7.67 16.17 9.69
C VAL A 53 -6.28 16.21 9.07
N ALA A 54 -6.20 16.09 7.74
CA ALA A 54 -4.93 16.20 7.04
C ALA A 54 -4.31 17.60 7.23
N HIS A 55 -2.99 17.67 7.37
CA HIS A 55 -2.28 18.94 7.48
C HIS A 55 -2.54 19.80 6.22
N PRO A 56 -2.59 21.14 6.31
CA PRO A 56 -2.82 22.00 5.15
C PRO A 56 -1.87 21.70 3.98
N GLU A 57 -0.61 21.40 4.30
CA GLU A 57 0.48 21.06 3.36
C GLU A 57 0.46 19.60 2.88
N THR A 58 -0.40 18.73 3.43
CA THR A 58 -0.54 17.35 2.92
C THR A 58 -0.98 17.40 1.46
N HIS A 59 -0.29 16.66 0.59
CA HIS A 59 -0.60 16.62 -0.84
C HIS A 59 -2.08 16.25 -1.09
N HIS A 60 -2.76 16.90 -2.04
CA HIS A 60 -4.21 16.77 -2.18
C HIS A 60 -4.70 15.34 -2.45
N TYR A 61 -3.89 14.50 -3.13
CA TYR A 61 -4.18 13.08 -3.35
C TYR A 61 -4.16 12.23 -2.07
N VAL A 62 -3.48 12.71 -1.03
CA VAL A 62 -3.29 12.00 0.24
C VAL A 62 -4.30 12.48 1.30
N LYS A 63 -4.86 13.69 1.16
CA LYS A 63 -5.90 14.22 2.07
C LYS A 63 -7.11 13.28 2.29
N PRO A 64 -7.59 12.51 1.30
CA PRO A 64 -8.69 11.57 1.50
C PRO A 64 -8.28 10.28 2.22
N LEU A 65 -6.98 10.02 2.39
CA LEU A 65 -6.46 8.78 2.97
C LEU A 65 -6.47 8.83 4.50
N ASP A 66 -6.55 7.66 5.13
CA ASP A 66 -6.45 7.53 6.59
C ASP A 66 -4.99 7.74 7.04
N LEU A 67 -4.66 8.97 7.41
CA LEU A 67 -3.32 9.35 7.88
C LEU A 67 -2.88 8.65 9.17
N SER A 68 -3.79 7.96 9.88
CA SER A 68 -3.37 7.14 11.03
C SER A 68 -2.64 5.86 10.63
N ARG A 69 -2.76 5.45 9.36
CA ARG A 69 -2.13 4.24 8.80
C ARG A 69 -1.04 4.57 7.77
N LEU A 70 -0.76 5.85 7.55
CA LEU A 70 0.23 6.32 6.59
C LEU A 70 1.39 6.98 7.31
N HIS A 71 2.58 6.43 7.14
CA HIS A 71 3.79 6.92 7.78
C HIS A 71 4.76 7.44 6.71
N PHE A 72 5.02 8.75 6.73
CA PHE A 72 6.09 9.36 5.96
C PHE A 72 7.31 9.47 6.84
N THR A 73 8.36 8.70 6.54
CA THR A 73 9.54 8.61 7.40
C THR A 73 10.52 9.76 7.21
N GLY A 74 10.45 10.48 6.08
CA GLY A 74 11.54 11.38 5.67
C GLY A 74 12.83 10.61 5.41
N LEU A 75 13.97 11.31 5.53
CA LEU A 75 15.28 10.69 5.49
C LEU A 75 15.54 9.93 6.80
N LEU A 76 15.98 8.68 6.68
CA LEU A 76 16.33 7.84 7.81
C LEU A 76 17.84 7.59 7.84
N PRO A 77 18.46 7.52 9.03
CA PRO A 77 19.77 6.90 9.18
C PRO A 77 19.74 5.49 8.60
N TYR A 78 20.84 5.07 7.98
CA TYR A 78 20.90 3.83 7.23
C TYR A 78 20.43 2.60 8.03
N ASN A 79 20.88 2.47 9.29
CA ASN A 79 20.48 1.36 10.16
C ASN A 79 18.97 1.34 10.47
N ASP A 80 18.32 2.51 10.56
CA ASP A 80 16.89 2.59 10.81
C ASP A 80 16.08 2.31 9.53
N TYR A 81 16.58 2.74 8.38
CA TYR A 81 16.05 2.34 7.08
C TYR A 81 16.06 0.81 6.90
N LEU A 82 17.16 0.13 7.26
CA LEU A 82 17.24 -1.33 7.19
C LEU A 82 16.20 -2.00 8.11
N LYS A 83 15.97 -1.48 9.32
CA LYS A 83 14.93 -1.98 10.22
C LYS A 83 13.53 -1.82 9.62
N VAL A 84 13.27 -0.72 8.91
CA VAL A 84 12.00 -0.51 8.20
C VAL A 84 11.82 -1.58 7.12
N LEU A 85 12.84 -1.86 6.32
CA LEU A 85 12.77 -2.92 5.31
C LEU A 85 12.53 -4.30 5.95
N GLN A 86 13.26 -4.64 7.00
CA GLN A 86 13.13 -5.92 7.71
C GLN A 86 11.73 -6.10 8.33
N SER A 87 11.16 -5.01 8.85
CA SER A 87 9.82 -4.98 9.46
C SER A 87 8.70 -4.91 8.43
N SER A 88 9.01 -4.64 7.17
CA SER A 88 8.01 -4.55 6.11
C SER A 88 7.49 -5.94 5.75
N ILE A 89 6.16 -6.04 5.57
CA ILE A 89 5.53 -7.26 5.07
C ILE A 89 5.78 -7.39 3.56
N VAL A 90 5.69 -6.27 2.83
CA VAL A 90 5.95 -6.19 1.40
C VAL A 90 6.59 -4.85 1.04
N HIS A 91 7.60 -4.89 0.18
CA HIS A 91 8.19 -3.74 -0.48
C HIS A 91 7.66 -3.66 -1.92
N ILE A 92 6.92 -2.60 -2.21
CA ILE A 92 6.29 -2.38 -3.52
C ILE A 92 7.28 -1.63 -4.42
N TYR A 93 7.87 -2.34 -5.39
CA TYR A 93 8.84 -1.80 -6.34
C TYR A 93 8.20 -1.63 -7.72
N LEU A 94 7.53 -0.50 -7.94
CA LEU A 94 6.85 -0.23 -9.20
C LEU A 94 7.68 0.67 -10.11
N THR A 95 8.01 0.16 -11.30
CA THR A 95 8.80 0.89 -12.29
C THR A 95 8.38 0.53 -13.71
N ARG A 96 8.55 1.50 -14.62
CA ARG A 96 8.55 1.22 -16.07
C ARG A 96 9.91 0.57 -16.43
N PRO A 97 10.08 -0.02 -17.64
CA PRO A 97 11.36 -0.58 -18.05
C PRO A 97 12.47 0.48 -17.97
N PHE A 98 13.26 0.43 -16.91
CA PHE A 98 14.30 1.38 -16.55
C PHE A 98 15.39 0.65 -15.76
N ILE A 99 16.54 1.31 -15.53
CA ILE A 99 17.66 0.73 -14.81
C ILE A 99 17.20 0.24 -13.42
N LEU A 100 17.54 -1.01 -13.12
CA LEU A 100 17.23 -1.63 -11.84
C LEU A 100 17.89 -0.87 -10.69
N SER A 101 17.12 -0.59 -9.64
CA SER A 101 17.63 0.17 -8.49
C SER A 101 18.31 -0.74 -7.48
N TRP A 102 19.44 -0.29 -6.91
CA TRP A 102 20.08 -0.96 -5.78
C TRP A 102 19.14 -1.12 -4.58
N SER A 103 18.12 -0.27 -4.43
CA SER A 103 17.20 -0.31 -3.29
C SER A 103 16.33 -1.56 -3.33
N MET A 104 16.09 -2.09 -4.55
CA MET A 104 15.42 -3.37 -4.72
C MET A 104 16.30 -4.52 -4.22
N LEU A 105 17.59 -4.52 -4.58
CA LEU A 105 18.54 -5.54 -4.12
C LEU A 105 18.70 -5.48 -2.60
N GLU A 106 18.70 -4.29 -2.02
CA GLU A 106 18.79 -4.08 -0.58
C GLU A 106 17.53 -4.55 0.16
N ALA A 107 16.34 -4.30 -0.38
CA ALA A 107 15.09 -4.87 0.14
C ALA A 107 15.13 -6.41 0.12
N MET A 108 15.62 -7.02 -0.96
CA MET A 108 15.80 -8.48 -1.03
C MET A 108 16.85 -8.98 -0.03
N ALA A 109 17.99 -8.31 0.09
CA ALA A 109 19.08 -8.67 1.01
C ALA A 109 18.64 -8.64 2.49
N THR A 110 17.77 -7.70 2.84
CA THR A 110 17.18 -7.58 4.17
C THR A 110 16.09 -8.63 4.44
N GLY A 111 15.79 -9.51 3.48
CA GLY A 111 14.74 -10.52 3.61
C GLY A 111 13.34 -9.92 3.58
N CYS A 112 13.17 -8.74 2.99
CA CYS A 112 11.86 -8.17 2.71
C CYS A 112 11.27 -8.82 1.45
N LEU A 113 9.97 -9.10 1.45
CA LEU A 113 9.29 -9.58 0.25
C LEU A 113 9.20 -8.43 -0.76
N VAL A 114 9.79 -8.59 -1.93
CA VAL A 114 9.67 -7.59 -3.00
C VAL A 114 8.56 -7.99 -3.97
N MET A 115 7.63 -7.06 -4.20
CA MET A 115 6.67 -7.12 -5.31
C MET A 115 7.06 -6.09 -6.36
N GLY A 116 7.65 -6.58 -7.46
CA GLY A 116 8.20 -5.77 -8.55
C GLY A 116 7.28 -5.66 -9.76
N SER A 117 7.45 -4.59 -10.55
CA SER A 117 6.83 -4.50 -11.88
C SER A 117 7.36 -5.56 -12.83
N ASP A 118 6.44 -6.20 -13.55
CA ASP A 118 6.74 -7.26 -14.51
C ASP A 118 7.39 -6.70 -15.79
N THR A 119 8.66 -6.31 -15.67
CA THR A 119 9.46 -5.64 -16.69
C THR A 119 10.77 -6.39 -16.90
N PRO A 120 11.40 -6.30 -18.10
CA PRO A 120 12.63 -7.03 -18.36
C PRO A 120 13.74 -6.81 -17.32
N PRO A 121 14.07 -5.56 -16.90
CA PRO A 121 15.13 -5.35 -15.91
C PRO A 121 14.83 -5.99 -14.55
N VAL A 122 13.57 -6.00 -14.13
CA VAL A 122 13.17 -6.62 -12.85
C VAL A 122 13.25 -8.14 -12.91
N ARG A 123 12.87 -8.74 -14.06
CA ARG A 123 12.93 -10.20 -14.30
C ARG A 123 14.35 -10.76 -14.32
N GLU A 124 15.37 -9.92 -14.53
CA GLU A 124 16.77 -10.35 -14.44
C GLU A 124 17.16 -10.77 -13.01
N VAL A 125 16.46 -10.27 -11.99
CA VAL A 125 16.73 -10.55 -10.58
C VAL A 125 15.58 -11.32 -9.91
N ILE A 126 14.33 -10.95 -10.20
CA ILE A 126 13.15 -11.57 -9.60
C ILE A 126 12.61 -12.68 -10.51
N GLU A 127 12.59 -13.88 -9.97
CA GLU A 127 11.84 -15.03 -10.48
C GLU A 127 10.49 -15.11 -9.75
N HIS A 128 9.41 -14.96 -10.50
CA HIS A 128 8.05 -14.88 -9.94
C HIS A 128 7.70 -16.09 -9.09
N GLY A 129 7.29 -15.86 -7.84
CA GLY A 129 6.87 -16.91 -6.91
C GLY A 129 8.03 -17.67 -6.27
N VAL A 130 9.28 -17.36 -6.62
CA VAL A 130 10.47 -18.01 -6.07
C VAL A 130 11.18 -17.10 -5.07
N ASN A 131 11.64 -15.94 -5.51
CA ASN A 131 12.42 -14.99 -4.69
C ASN A 131 11.77 -13.60 -4.63
N GLY A 132 10.54 -13.49 -5.11
CA GLY A 132 9.76 -12.26 -5.17
C GLY A 132 8.48 -12.46 -5.97
N LEU A 133 7.73 -11.39 -6.15
CA LEU A 133 6.47 -11.40 -6.90
C LEU A 133 6.56 -10.38 -8.03
N LEU A 134 6.07 -10.75 -9.21
CA LEU A 134 5.92 -9.84 -10.34
C LEU A 134 4.44 -9.47 -10.54
N VAL A 135 4.19 -8.21 -10.87
CA VAL A 135 2.86 -7.69 -11.16
C VAL A 135 2.90 -6.71 -12.33
N ASP A 136 1.86 -6.71 -13.16
CA ASP A 136 1.71 -5.71 -14.21
C ASP A 136 1.54 -4.32 -13.61
N PHE A 137 2.47 -3.41 -13.94
CA PHE A 137 2.47 -2.01 -13.52
C PHE A 137 1.15 -1.29 -13.89
N PHE A 138 0.55 -1.65 -15.03
CA PHE A 138 -0.64 -0.99 -15.56
C PHE A 138 -1.95 -1.58 -15.02
N ASN A 139 -1.89 -2.51 -14.06
CA ASN A 139 -3.06 -3.12 -13.45
C ASN A 139 -3.15 -2.82 -11.94
N PRO A 140 -3.64 -1.62 -11.54
CA PRO A 140 -3.78 -1.25 -10.14
C PRO A 140 -4.63 -2.21 -9.30
N LYS A 141 -5.66 -2.81 -9.90
CA LYS A 141 -6.51 -3.79 -9.21
C LYS A 141 -5.70 -5.03 -8.86
N ARG A 142 -4.92 -5.55 -9.80
CA ARG A 142 -4.04 -6.70 -9.55
C ARG A 142 -2.95 -6.40 -8.52
N ILE A 143 -2.42 -5.16 -8.51
CA ILE A 143 -1.47 -4.71 -7.48
C ILE A 143 -2.12 -4.80 -6.09
N ALA A 144 -3.33 -4.25 -5.93
CA ALA A 144 -4.05 -4.31 -4.66
C ALA A 144 -4.36 -5.75 -4.24
N ASP A 145 -4.92 -6.56 -5.14
CA ASP A 145 -5.25 -7.97 -4.87
C ASP A 145 -4.02 -8.77 -4.43
N ARG A 146 -2.85 -8.48 -5.03
CA ARG A 146 -1.60 -9.15 -4.64
C ARG A 146 -1.09 -8.69 -3.28
N VAL A 147 -1.26 -7.41 -2.93
CA VAL A 147 -0.94 -6.93 -1.57
C VAL A 147 -1.84 -7.63 -0.54
N GLU A 148 -3.14 -7.75 -0.81
CA GLU A 148 -4.08 -8.49 0.05
C GLU A 148 -3.65 -9.97 0.20
N GLU A 149 -3.33 -10.65 -0.91
CA GLU A 149 -2.84 -12.03 -0.89
C GLU A 149 -1.61 -12.22 0.01
N VAL A 150 -0.67 -11.27 -0.05
CA VAL A 150 0.53 -11.25 0.78
C VAL A 150 0.20 -11.07 2.26
N LEU A 151 -0.71 -10.14 2.58
CA LEU A 151 -1.14 -9.86 3.96
C LEU A 151 -1.89 -11.05 4.58
N ASP A 152 -2.68 -11.76 3.78
CA ASP A 152 -3.49 -12.91 4.23
C ASP A 152 -2.66 -14.19 4.41
N HIS A 153 -1.46 -14.27 3.83
CA HIS A 153 -0.65 -15.50 3.81
C HIS A 153 0.82 -15.29 4.19
N PRO A 154 1.13 -14.73 5.38
CA PRO A 154 2.51 -14.45 5.79
C PRO A 154 3.41 -15.69 5.77
N ASP A 155 2.89 -16.86 6.13
CA ASP A 155 3.64 -18.12 6.14
C ASP A 155 4.09 -18.54 4.73
N LYS A 156 3.21 -18.38 3.73
CA LYS A 156 3.55 -18.68 2.32
C LYS A 156 4.63 -17.73 1.80
N MET A 157 4.61 -16.48 2.26
CA MET A 157 5.55 -15.46 1.83
C MET A 157 6.93 -15.60 2.51
N ALA A 158 7.01 -16.29 3.65
CA ALA A 158 8.26 -16.51 4.37
C ALA A 158 9.32 -17.23 3.51
N ALA A 159 8.93 -18.24 2.74
CA ALA A 159 9.83 -18.96 1.84
C ALA A 159 10.41 -18.04 0.75
N LEU A 160 9.59 -17.18 0.16
CA LEU A 160 10.02 -16.22 -0.86
C LEU A 160 11.01 -15.21 -0.29
N ARG A 161 10.79 -14.77 0.95
CA ARG A 161 11.70 -13.82 1.65
C ARG A 161 13.08 -14.42 1.91
N ILE A 162 13.14 -15.69 2.29
CA ILE A 162 14.40 -16.42 2.45
C ILE A 162 15.12 -16.50 1.10
N LYS A 163 14.41 -16.93 0.05
CA LYS A 163 14.96 -17.04 -1.31
C LYS A 163 15.39 -15.69 -1.90
N ALA A 164 14.71 -14.60 -1.56
CA ALA A 164 15.10 -13.24 -1.92
C ALA A 164 16.50 -12.92 -1.36
N ARG A 165 16.72 -13.19 -0.07
CA ARG A 165 18.00 -12.95 0.58
C ARG A 165 19.10 -13.85 0.01
N GLU A 166 18.83 -15.15 -0.13
CA GLU A 166 19.77 -16.12 -0.71
C GLU A 166 20.21 -15.67 -2.11
N THR A 167 19.26 -15.24 -2.96
CA THR A 167 19.57 -14.73 -4.31
C THR A 167 20.61 -13.60 -4.28
N ILE A 168 20.48 -12.66 -3.34
CA ILE A 168 21.43 -11.54 -3.23
C ILE A 168 22.78 -12.00 -2.72
N GLN A 169 22.81 -12.87 -1.71
CA GLN A 169 24.06 -13.40 -1.17
C GLN A 169 24.83 -14.25 -2.18
N ASP A 170 24.13 -15.00 -3.02
CA ASP A 170 24.74 -15.92 -3.98
C ASP A 170 25.20 -15.22 -5.26
N LYS A 171 24.49 -14.18 -5.70
CA LYS A 171 24.70 -13.58 -7.04
C LYS A 171 25.15 -12.12 -7.03
N TYR A 172 24.91 -11.38 -5.95
CA TYR A 172 25.08 -9.92 -5.91
C TYR A 172 25.94 -9.45 -4.72
N ASP A 173 26.58 -10.36 -4.00
CA ASP A 173 27.47 -10.02 -2.88
C ASP A 173 28.76 -9.35 -3.39
N LEU A 174 28.96 -8.10 -2.98
CA LEU A 174 30.13 -7.30 -3.34
C LEU A 174 31.45 -7.98 -2.95
N ALA A 175 31.49 -8.68 -1.81
CA ALA A 175 32.70 -9.34 -1.34
C ALA A 175 33.16 -10.44 -2.32
N GLN A 176 32.20 -11.07 -3.01
CA GLN A 176 32.47 -12.10 -4.01
C GLN A 176 32.75 -11.48 -5.38
N LEU A 177 31.92 -10.52 -5.81
CA LEU A 177 31.97 -9.96 -7.16
C LEU A 177 33.18 -9.04 -7.39
N LEU A 178 33.61 -8.27 -6.38
CA LEU A 178 34.69 -7.30 -6.55
C LEU A 178 36.00 -7.97 -7.00
N SER A 179 36.34 -9.10 -6.39
CA SER A 179 37.53 -9.86 -6.76
C SER A 179 37.47 -10.37 -8.20
N GLN A 180 36.30 -10.85 -8.65
CA GLN A 180 36.09 -11.34 -10.02
C GLN A 180 36.19 -10.21 -11.03
N HIS A 181 35.55 -9.06 -10.76
CA HIS A 181 35.62 -7.88 -11.63
C HIS A 181 37.06 -7.38 -11.80
N ILE A 182 37.84 -7.34 -10.72
CA ILE A 182 39.26 -6.95 -10.79
C ILE A 182 40.06 -7.93 -11.64
N GLN A 183 39.78 -9.23 -11.56
CA GLN A 183 40.45 -10.23 -12.41
C GLN A 183 40.13 -10.03 -13.89
N TRP A 184 38.87 -9.78 -14.25
CA TRP A 184 38.48 -9.52 -15.64
C TRP A 184 39.15 -8.28 -16.21
N ILE A 185 39.20 -7.19 -15.45
CA ILE A 185 39.87 -5.95 -15.90
C ILE A 185 41.37 -6.19 -16.13
N LYS A 186 42.01 -7.01 -15.30
CA LYS A 186 43.45 -7.32 -15.44
C LYS A 186 43.76 -8.30 -16.59
N GLN A 187 42.75 -9.04 -17.07
CA GLN A 187 42.87 -9.99 -18.18
C GLN A 187 42.47 -9.38 -19.54
N SER A 188 41.96 -8.14 -19.53
CA SER A 188 41.58 -7.35 -20.71
C SER A 188 42.73 -6.46 -21.15
#